data_AF-Q16120-F1
#
_entry.id   AF-Q16120-F1
#
_cell.length_a   1.000
_cell.length_b   1.000
_cell.length_c   1.000
_cell.angle_alpha   90.00
_cell.angle_beta   90.00
_cell.angle_gamma   90.00
#
_symmetry.space_group_name_H-M   'P 1'
#
loop_
_entity.id
_entity.type
_entity.pdbx_description
1 polymer ?
#
loop_
_entity_poly.entity_id
_entity_poly.type
_entity_poly.pdbx_seq_one_letter_code
_entity_poly.pdbx_strand_id
1 'polypeptide(L)'
;WLLAKSWVRNSDFQLHEIQYHLLNTHLVAEVIAVATMRCLPGLHPIFKFLIPHIRYTVEINTRARTQLISDGGIFDKAVSTGGGGHVQ
;
A
#
# COMPACT_ATOMS: atom_id res chain seq x y z
N TRP A 1 22.33 -21.40 -12.95
CA TRP A 1 20.90 -21.32 -13.29
C TRP A 1 20.01 -21.02 -12.07
N LEU A 2 20.03 -21.83 -11.01
CA LEU A 2 19.17 -21.62 -9.83
C LEU A 2 19.35 -20.23 -9.21
N LEU A 3 20.59 -19.83 -8.92
CA LEU A 3 20.91 -18.53 -8.34
C LEU A 3 20.35 -17.36 -9.17
N ALA A 4 20.51 -17.41 -10.50
CA ALA A 4 19.99 -16.37 -11.39
C ALA A 4 18.46 -16.25 -11.29
N LYS A 5 17.73 -17.38 -11.25
CA LYS A 5 16.28 -17.36 -11.03
C LYS A 5 15.91 -16.83 -9.64
N SER A 6 16.66 -17.19 -8.60
CA SER A 6 16.44 -16.68 -7.25
C SER A 6 16.56 -15.15 -7.17
N TRP A 7 17.53 -14.57 -7.87
CA TRP A 7 17.64 -13.11 -7.98
C TRP A 7 16.43 -12.48 -8.67
N VAL A 8 15.97 -13.04 -9.80
CA VAL A 8 14.76 -12.55 -10.48
C VAL A 8 13.54 -12.63 -9.55
N ARG A 9 13.36 -13.72 -8.81
CA ARG A 9 12.26 -13.86 -7.84
C ARG A 9 12.37 -12.87 -6.67
N ASN A 10 13.57 -12.58 -6.21
CA ASN A 10 13.78 -11.58 -5.15
C ASN A 10 13.40 -10.18 -5.64
N SER A 11 13.84 -9.78 -6.84
CA SER A 11 13.48 -8.49 -7.44
C SER A 11 11.97 -8.38 -7.69
N ASP A 12 11.34 -9.45 -8.17
CA ASP A 12 9.89 -9.50 -8.36
C ASP A 12 9.13 -9.29 -7.05
N PHE A 13 9.60 -9.88 -5.94
CA PHE A 13 9.01 -9.64 -4.62
C PHE A 13 9.04 -8.16 -4.22
N GLN A 14 10.16 -7.46 -4.46
CA GLN A 14 10.27 -6.03 -4.12
C GLN A 14 9.25 -5.20 -4.92
N LEU A 15 9.19 -5.41 -6.24
CA LEU A 15 8.26 -4.69 -7.12
C LEU A 15 6.80 -5.04 -6.79
N HIS A 16 6.53 -6.31 -6.51
CA HIS A 16 5.21 -6.78 -6.13
C HIS A 16 4.71 -6.05 -4.88
N GLU A 17 5.46 -6.11 -3.79
CA GLU A 17 4.97 -5.57 -2.52
C GLU A 17 4.90 -4.03 -2.51
N ILE A 18 5.90 -3.35 -3.10
CA ILE A 18 5.95 -1.88 -3.04
C ILE A 18 5.07 -1.24 -4.10
N GLN A 19 5.18 -1.68 -5.36
CA GLN A 19 4.51 -1.01 -6.47
C GLN A 19 3.13 -1.59 -6.74
N TYR A 20 3.05 -2.90 -7.01
CA TYR A 20 1.79 -3.51 -7.42
C TYR A 20 0.80 -3.64 -6.27
N HIS A 21 1.28 -3.95 -5.07
CA HIS A 21 0.45 -4.14 -3.88
C HIS A 21 0.29 -2.81 -3.14
N LEU A 22 1.34 -2.31 -2.45
CA LEU A 22 1.22 -1.12 -1.60
C LEU A 22 0.78 0.13 -2.39
N LEU A 23 1.49 0.52 -3.44
CA LEU A 23 1.16 1.75 -4.17
C LEU A 23 -0.15 1.62 -4.94
N ASN A 24 -0.25 0.65 -5.86
CA ASN A 24 -1.35 0.59 -6.82
C ASN A 24 -2.68 0.09 -6.22
N THR A 25 -2.67 -0.66 -5.12
CA THR A 25 -3.92 -1.05 -4.44
C THR A 25 -4.16 -0.20 -3.21
N HIS A 26 -3.26 -0.22 -2.22
CA HIS A 26 -3.51 0.40 -0.93
C HIS A 26 -3.52 1.93 -1.01
N LEU A 27 -2.45 2.56 -1.50
CA LEU A 27 -2.30 4.01 -1.46
C LEU A 27 -3.27 4.70 -2.44
N VAL A 28 -3.47 4.14 -3.64
CA VAL A 28 -4.49 4.64 -4.58
C VAL A 28 -5.90 4.53 -3.98
N ALA A 29 -6.25 3.42 -3.33
CA ALA A 29 -7.56 3.28 -2.69
C ALA A 29 -7.75 4.30 -1.55
N GLU A 30 -6.71 4.64 -0.79
CA GLU A 30 -6.80 5.65 0.26
C GLU A 30 -6.99 7.06 -0.31
N VAL A 31 -6.36 7.40 -1.44
CA VAL A 31 -6.65 8.66 -2.15
C VAL A 31 -8.13 8.73 -2.54
N ILE A 32 -8.68 7.65 -3.09
CA ILE A 32 -10.11 7.56 -3.45
C ILE A 32 -10.98 7.72 -2.21
N ALA A 33 -10.64 7.06 -1.09
CA ALA A 33 -11.37 7.12 0.16
C ALA A 33 -11.41 8.55 0.72
N VAL A 34 -10.24 9.21 0.82
CA VAL A 34 -10.13 10.58 1.33
C VAL A 34 -10.86 11.56 0.42
N ALA A 35 -10.72 11.46 -0.90
CA ALA A 35 -11.43 12.31 -1.85
C ALA A 35 -12.95 12.13 -1.75
N THR A 36 -13.43 10.87 -1.67
CA THR A 36 -14.85 10.56 -1.49
C THR A 36 -15.41 11.22 -0.24
N MET A 37 -14.72 11.08 0.90
CA MET A 37 -15.16 11.63 2.18
C MET A 37 -15.12 13.16 2.25
N ARG A 38 -14.23 13.81 1.49
CA ARG A 38 -14.07 15.28 1.50
C ARG A 38 -14.91 16.00 0.46
N CYS A 39 -15.24 15.34 -0.66
CA CYS A 39 -15.83 16.01 -1.82
C CYS A 39 -17.26 15.54 -2.12
N LEU A 40 -17.72 14.39 -1.59
CA LEU A 40 -19.05 13.87 -1.85
C LEU A 40 -19.88 13.84 -0.54
N PRO A 41 -21.03 14.54 -0.47
CA PRO A 41 -21.89 14.48 0.71
C PRO A 41 -22.57 13.11 0.82
N GLY A 42 -22.98 12.73 2.04
CA GLY A 42 -23.57 11.41 2.31
C GLY A 42 -24.84 11.07 1.51
N LEU A 43 -25.55 12.09 1.01
CA LEU A 43 -26.73 11.91 0.15
C LEU A 43 -26.38 11.63 -1.32
N HIS A 44 -25.15 11.93 -1.75
CA HIS A 44 -24.71 11.79 -3.14
C HIS A 44 -24.74 10.31 -3.58
N PRO A 45 -25.32 9.97 -4.74
CA PRO A 45 -25.41 8.57 -5.19
C PRO A 45 -24.05 7.86 -5.27
N ILE A 46 -23.02 8.55 -5.78
CA ILE A 46 -21.66 8.01 -5.85
C ILE A 46 -21.05 7.79 -4.46
N PHE A 47 -21.37 8.62 -3.45
CA PHE A 47 -20.91 8.37 -2.09
C PHE A 47 -21.50 7.06 -1.56
N LYS A 48 -22.81 6.86 -1.71
CA LYS A 48 -23.50 5.63 -1.29
C LYS A 48 -22.99 4.39 -2.00
N PHE A 49 -22.59 4.53 -3.26
CA PHE A 49 -21.97 3.46 -4.04
C PHE A 49 -20.57 3.11 -3.52
N LEU A 50 -19.73 4.13 -3.26
CA LEU A 50 -18.32 3.91 -2.91
C LEU A 50 -18.10 3.53 -1.44
N ILE A 51 -18.95 3.98 -0.51
CA ILE A 51 -18.73 3.81 0.93
C ILE A 51 -18.46 2.36 1.39
N PRO A 52 -19.08 1.29 0.82
CA PRO A 52 -18.77 -0.08 1.20
C PRO A 52 -17.38 -0.53 0.73
N HIS A 53 -16.87 0.04 -0.36
CA HIS A 53 -15.60 -0.36 -1.00
C HIS A 53 -14.37 0.31 -0.37
N ILE A 54 -14.55 1.42 0.36
CA ILE A 54 -13.47 2.13 1.05
C ILE A 54 -13.43 1.84 2.56
N ARG A 55 -14.23 0.87 3.01
CA ARG A 55 -14.31 0.49 4.42
C ARG A 55 -12.95 -0.04 4.89
N TYR A 56 -12.46 0.51 6.00
CA TYR A 56 -11.18 0.16 6.63
C TYR A 56 -9.89 0.49 5.85
N THR A 57 -9.98 1.03 4.63
CA THR A 57 -8.79 1.36 3.81
C THR A 57 -7.82 2.29 4.55
N VAL A 58 -8.33 3.37 5.16
CA VAL A 58 -7.49 4.32 5.90
C VAL A 58 -6.86 3.68 7.15
N GLU A 59 -7.58 2.78 7.83
CA GLU A 59 -7.08 2.12 9.03
C GLU A 59 -5.92 1.17 8.69
N ILE A 60 -6.10 0.28 7.71
CA ILE A 60 -5.05 -0.69 7.35
C ILE A 60 -3.81 0.01 6.81
N ASN A 61 -3.98 1.08 6.01
CA ASN A 61 -2.84 1.84 5.51
C ASN A 61 -2.13 2.62 6.62
N THR A 62 -2.85 3.10 7.63
CA THR A 62 -2.24 3.71 8.82
C THR A 62 -1.43 2.69 9.62
N ARG A 63 -1.91 1.45 9.77
CA ARG A 63 -1.14 0.36 10.39
C ARG A 63 0.10 0.00 9.56
N ALA A 64 -0.02 -0.05 8.23
CA ALA A 64 1.11 -0.29 7.36
C ALA A 64 2.21 0.78 7.55
N ARG A 65 1.84 2.07 7.55
CA ARG A 65 2.78 3.19 7.79
C ARG A 65 3.39 3.24 9.19
N THR A 66 2.82 2.57 10.18
CA THR A 66 3.29 2.62 11.57
C THR A 66 3.98 1.34 12.03
N GLN A 67 3.84 0.24 11.30
CA GLN A 67 4.35 -1.07 11.70
C GLN A 67 5.09 -1.82 10.58
N LEU A 68 4.70 -1.62 9.32
CA LEU A 68 5.21 -2.38 8.16
C LEU A 68 6.35 -1.62 7.45
N ILE A 69 6.05 -0.40 6.97
CA ILE A 69 6.95 0.44 6.17
C ILE A 69 7.48 1.66 6.93
N SER A 70 7.25 1.72 8.24
CA SER A 70 7.83 2.75 9.11
C SER A 70 9.34 2.53 9.27
N ASP A 71 10.06 3.56 9.67
CA ASP A 71 11.43 3.43 10.20
C ASP A 71 11.46 2.37 11.33
N GLY A 72 12.38 1.41 11.23
CA GLY A 72 12.47 0.27 12.16
C GLY A 72 11.29 -0.72 12.06
N GLY A 73 10.46 -0.60 11.03
CA GLY A 73 9.36 -1.50 10.71
C GLY A 73 9.82 -2.85 10.15
N ILE A 74 8.87 -3.64 9.66
CA ILE A 74 9.16 -4.97 9.09
C ILE A 74 10.04 -4.86 7.84
N PHE A 75 9.80 -3.88 6.97
CA PHE A 75 10.60 -3.70 5.75
C PHE A 75 12.08 -3.46 6.11
N ASP A 76 12.36 -2.58 7.07
CA ASP A 76 13.72 -2.31 7.54
C ASP A 76 14.40 -3.53 8.18
N LYS A 77 13.63 -4.42 8.81
CA LYS A 77 14.17 -5.58 9.53
C LYS A 77 14.42 -6.80 8.65
N ALA A 78 13.67 -6.95 7.56
CA ALA A 78 13.59 -8.24 6.86
C ALA A 78 13.52 -8.13 5.33
N VAL A 79 13.44 -6.93 4.75
CA VAL A 79 13.27 -6.74 3.30
C VAL A 79 14.46 -5.98 2.73
N SER A 80 14.97 -6.39 1.57
CA SER A 80 16.20 -5.83 1.00
C SER A 80 16.09 -4.37 0.55
N THR A 81 14.88 -3.89 0.28
CA THR A 81 14.60 -2.47 0.01
C THR A 81 14.28 -1.68 1.28
N GLY A 82 14.26 -2.32 2.46
CA GLY A 82 14.20 -1.65 3.76
C GLY A 82 15.34 -0.65 3.97
N GLY A 83 15.18 0.26 4.94
CA GLY A 83 16.18 1.27 5.28
C GLY A 83 16.21 2.48 4.33
N GLY A 84 15.11 2.74 3.63
CA GLY A 84 14.90 3.92 2.78
C GLY A 84 14.77 3.62 1.28
N GLY A 85 15.30 2.50 0.78
CA GLY A 85 15.20 2.13 -0.64
C GLY A 85 13.75 1.92 -1.11
N HIS A 86 12.85 1.51 -0.22
CA HIS A 86 11.43 1.30 -0.48
C HIS A 86 10.62 2.60 -0.62
N VAL A 87 11.23 3.75 -0.36
CA VAL A 87 10.63 5.09 -0.49
C VAL A 87 11.21 5.88 -1.67
N GLN A 88 12.35 5.44 -2.23
CA GLN A 88 13.03 6.07 -3.37
C GLN A 88 12.38 5.70 -4.70
#